data_AF-A0AAN7CCG8-F1
#
_entry.id   AF-A0AAN7CCG8-F1
#
_cell.length_a   1.000
_cell.length_b   1.000
_cell.length_c   1.000
_cell.angle_alpha   90.00
_cell.angle_beta   90.00
_cell.angle_gamma   90.00
#
_symmetry.space_group_name_H-M   'P 1'
#
loop_
_entity.id
_entity.type
_entity.pdbx_description
1 polymer ?
#
loop_
_entity_poly.entity_id
_entity_poly.type
_entity_poly.pdbx_seq_one_letter_code
_entity_poly.pdbx_strand_id
1 'polypeptide(L)' 'MAMYKVGQTVRYKPVGGPGSHTSESTGIIKSVLTEPGRQAERNVQASEERPRYEIENSNTGKVTSVYEDNILEEVS' A
#
# COMPACT_ATOMS: atom_id res chain seq x y z
N MET A 1 5.21 -0.05 14.13
CA MET A 1 4.77 -1.44 13.86
C MET A 1 3.67 -1.34 12.82
N ALA A 2 3.76 -2.11 11.72
CA ALA A 2 2.83 -2.01 10.59
C ALA A 2 1.38 -2.23 11.02
N MET A 3 0.49 -1.28 10.69
CA MET A 3 -0.92 -1.33 11.06
C MET A 3 -1.71 -2.37 10.27
N TYR A 4 -1.40 -2.51 8.97
CA TYR A 4 -2.10 -3.42 8.07
C TYR A 4 -1.29 -4.69 7.79
N LYS A 5 -2.00 -5.74 7.36
CA LYS A 5 -1.46 -7.10 7.22
C LYS A 5 -1.77 -7.67 5.84
N VAL A 6 -0.94 -8.61 5.41
CA VAL A 6 -1.15 -9.37 4.17
C VAL A 6 -2.51 -10.06 4.19
N GLY A 7 -3.22 -9.99 3.06
CA GLY A 7 -4.55 -10.54 2.87
C GLY A 7 -5.70 -9.60 3.21
N GLN A 8 -5.45 -8.48 3.89
CA GLN A 8 -6.50 -7.49 4.14
C GLN A 8 -6.87 -6.75 2.86
N THR A 9 -8.18 -6.52 2.69
CA THR A 9 -8.70 -5.62 1.67
C THR A 9 -8.72 -4.21 2.25
N VAL A 10 -8.22 -3.23 1.50
CA VAL A 10 -8.07 -1.85 1.96
C VAL A 10 -8.54 -0.85 0.92
N ARG A 11 -8.99 0.32 1.39
CA ARG A 11 -9.21 1.52 0.56
C ARG A 11 -7.98 2.40 0.66
N TYR A 12 -7.44 2.84 -0.47
CA TYR A 12 -6.15 3.52 -0.52
C TYR A 12 -6.04 4.52 -1.68
N LYS A 13 -5.03 5.41 -1.62
CA LYS A 13 -4.65 6.33 -2.70
C LYS A 13 -3.39 5.81 -3.41
N PRO A 14 -3.48 5.34 -4.68
CA PRO A 14 -2.34 4.77 -5.39
C PRO A 14 -1.29 5.80 -5.83
N VAL A 15 -1.68 7.07 -5.96
CA VAL A 15 -0.84 8.18 -6.43
C VAL A 15 -1.03 9.39 -5.52
N GLY A 16 0.06 10.10 -5.24
CA GLY A 16 0.07 11.24 -4.32
C GLY A 16 0.26 10.82 -2.86
N GLY A 17 0.23 11.79 -1.95
CA GLY A 17 0.26 11.54 -0.50
C GLY A 17 -1.16 11.48 0.10
N PRO A 18 -1.31 11.23 1.42
CA PRO A 18 -2.61 11.20 2.10
C PRO A 18 -3.53 12.39 1.78
N GLY A 19 -2.95 13.59 1.70
CA GLY A 19 -3.68 14.84 1.43
C GLY A 19 -3.92 15.18 -0.05
N SER A 20 -3.56 14.33 -1.00
CA SER A 20 -3.81 14.63 -2.42
C SER A 20 -5.29 14.49 -2.79
N HIS A 21 -5.75 15.31 -3.73
CA HIS A 21 -7.08 15.18 -4.34
C HIS A 21 -7.11 14.16 -5.49
N THR A 22 -6.35 13.06 -5.35
CA THR A 22 -6.30 11.97 -6.32
C THR A 22 -7.37 10.92 -6.02
N SER A 23 -7.74 10.15 -7.04
CA SER A 23 -8.72 9.08 -6.90
C SER A 23 -8.28 8.01 -5.90
N GLU A 24 -9.25 7.45 -5.21
CA GLU A 24 -9.10 6.30 -4.32
C GLU A 24 -9.29 4.98 -5.10
N SER A 25 -8.86 3.88 -4.50
CA SER A 25 -9.04 2.53 -5.03
C SER A 25 -9.18 1.52 -3.90
N THR A 26 -9.67 0.34 -4.22
CA THR A 26 -9.67 -0.83 -3.32
C THR A 26 -8.69 -1.87 -3.83
N GLY A 27 -8.11 -2.64 -2.90
CA GLY A 27 -7.14 -3.66 -3.24
C GLY A 27 -6.78 -4.55 -2.06
N ILE A 28 -6.07 -5.64 -2.34
CA ILE A 28 -5.63 -6.61 -1.34
C ILE A 28 -4.14 -6.42 -1.07
N ILE A 29 -3.74 -6.36 0.20
CA ILE A 29 -2.33 -6.30 0.59
C ILE A 29 -1.66 -7.65 0.29
N LYS A 30 -0.62 -7.61 -0.54
CA LYS A 30 0.15 -8.80 -0.96
C LYS A 30 1.43 -8.96 -0.17
N SER A 31 2.09 -7.86 0.19
CA SER A 31 3.31 -7.86 1.00
C SER A 31 3.49 -6.57 1.79
N VAL A 32 4.22 -6.64 2.90
CA VAL A 32 4.59 -5.51 3.75
C VAL A 32 6.10 -5.51 3.92
N LEU A 33 6.75 -4.38 3.69
CA LEU A 33 8.17 -4.18 3.96
C LEU A 33 8.36 -3.17 5.09
N THR A 34 9.19 -3.54 6.06
CA THR A 34 9.67 -2.67 7.15
C THR A 34 11.17 -2.38 7.05
N GLU A 35 11.79 -2.75 5.92
CA GLU A 35 13.19 -2.51 5.57
C GLU A 35 13.29 -2.32 4.04
N PRO A 36 14.36 -1.69 3.51
CA PRO A 36 14.52 -1.50 2.07
C PRO A 36 14.45 -2.84 1.31
N GLY A 37 13.73 -2.85 0.19
CA GLY A 37 13.50 -4.08 -0.56
C GLY A 37 12.86 -3.84 -1.92
N ARG A 38 12.28 -4.90 -2.52
CA ARG A 38 11.66 -4.85 -3.84
C ARG A 38 10.16 -5.11 -3.76
N GLN A 39 9.35 -4.21 -4.31
CA GLN A 39 7.89 -4.32 -4.46
C GLN A 39 7.46 -3.63 -5.76
N ALA A 40 6.37 -4.09 -6.38
CA ALA A 40 5.84 -3.58 -7.64
C ALA A 40 6.96 -3.40 -8.69
N GLU A 41 7.81 -4.42 -8.79
CA GLU A 41 8.96 -4.51 -9.70
C GLU A 41 10.08 -3.46 -9.51
N ARG A 42 10.03 -2.65 -8.44
CA ARG A 42 11.01 -1.59 -8.15
C ARG A 42 11.63 -1.71 -6.76
N ASN A 43 12.81 -1.14 -6.58
CA ASN A 43 13.42 -0.97 -5.26
C ASN A 43 12.69 0.16 -4.51
N VAL A 44 12.36 -0.07 -3.24
CA VAL A 44 11.66 0.89 -2.39
C VAL A 44 12.37 1.02 -1.05
N GLN A 45 12.35 2.24 -0.51
CA GLN A 45 12.74 2.50 0.86
C GLN A 45 11.57 2.19 1.79
N ALA A 46 11.84 1.46 2.87
CA ALA A 46 10.91 1.24 3.98
C ALA A 46 11.70 1.18 5.30
N SER A 47 10.99 1.39 6.40
CA SER A 47 11.47 1.20 7.77
C SER A 47 10.31 0.74 8.66
N GLU A 48 10.56 0.34 9.91
CA GLU A 48 9.49 0.01 10.87
C GLU A 48 8.53 1.17 11.16
N GLU A 49 9.04 2.41 11.08
CA GLU A 49 8.27 3.65 11.25
C GLU A 49 7.58 4.10 9.96
N ARG A 50 8.11 3.70 8.80
CA ARG A 50 7.58 4.06 7.48
C ARG A 50 7.51 2.82 6.59
N PRO A 51 6.59 1.88 6.91
CA PRO A 51 6.46 0.65 6.14
C PRO A 51 5.93 0.93 4.73
N ARG A 52 6.20 -0.01 3.82
CA ARG A 52 5.66 -0.04 2.45
C ARG A 52 4.71 -1.21 2.27
N TYR A 53 3.57 -0.94 1.64
CA TYR A 53 2.53 -1.91 1.37
C TYR A 53 2.41 -2.13 -0.14
N GLU A 54 2.58 -3.37 -0.57
CA GLU A 54 2.25 -3.78 -1.93
C GLU A 54 0.79 -4.19 -1.98
N ILE A 55 0.01 -3.47 -2.79
CA ILE A 55 -1.43 -3.64 -2.90
C ILE A 55 -1.76 -4.03 -4.34
N GLU A 56 -2.46 -5.15 -4.51
CA GLU A 56 -3.05 -5.55 -5.78
C GLU A 56 -4.44 -4.90 -5.92
N ASN A 57 -4.59 -4.05 -6.92
CA ASN A 57 -5.82 -3.29 -7.15
C ASN A 57 -6.95 -4.21 -7.62
N SER A 58 -8.09 -4.21 -6.91
CA SER A 58 -9.21 -5.12 -7.18
C SER A 58 -9.89 -4.89 -8.54
N ASN A 59 -9.77 -3.69 -9.12
CA ASN A 59 -10.39 -3.37 -10.40
C ASN A 59 -9.51 -3.74 -11.60
N THR A 60 -8.19 -3.76 -11.42
CA THR A 60 -7.23 -3.85 -12.54
C THR A 60 -6.23 -5.00 -12.44
N GLY A 61 -6.11 -5.64 -11.27
CA GLY A 61 -5.10 -6.66 -10.99
C GLY A 61 -3.66 -6.13 -10.92
N LYS A 62 -3.45 -4.82 -11.09
CA LYS A 62 -2.11 -4.22 -11.04
C LYS A 62 -1.64 -4.06 -9.60
N VAL A 63 -0.35 -4.33 -9.38
CA VAL A 63 0.31 -4.14 -8.08
C VAL A 63 0.92 -2.76 -7.95
N THR A 64 0.84 -2.16 -6.77
CA THR A 64 1.46 -0.86 -6.46
C THR A 64 2.02 -0.87 -5.05
N SER A 65 3.20 -0.26 -4.85
CA SER A 65 3.78 -0.07 -3.51
C SER A 65 3.52 1.36 -3.00
N VAL A 66 2.83 1.47 -1.87
CA VAL A 66 2.46 2.74 -1.22
C VAL A 66 2.97 2.80 0.23
N TYR A 67 3.01 3.98 0.83
CA TYR A 67 3.27 4.12 2.28
C TYR A 67 2.00 3.86 3.08
N GLU A 68 2.13 3.62 4.39
CA GLU A 68 1.00 3.44 5.30
C GLU A 68 -0.02 4.58 5.19
N ASP A 69 0.45 5.83 5.14
CA ASP A 69 -0.40 7.02 5.06
C ASP A 69 -1.29 7.07 3.80
N ASN A 70 -0.96 6.30 2.77
CA ASN A 70 -1.80 6.20 1.58
C ASN A 70 -3.00 5.26 1.78
N ILE A 71 -3.01 4.45 2.84
CA ILE A 71 -4.11 3.54 3.18
C ILE A 71 -5.07 4.28 4.09
N LEU A 72 -6.33 4.39 3.66
CA LEU A 72 -7.36 5.17 4.34
C LEU A 72 -8.08 4.34 5.40
N GLU A 73 -8.39 3.07 5.08
CA GLU A 73 -9.03 2.13 6.01
C GLU A 73 -8.94 0.69 5.48
N GLU A 74 -9.09 -0.27 6.39
CA GLU A 74 -9.44 -1.66 6.06
C GLU A 74 -10.92 -1.73 5.69
N VAL A 75 -11.24 -2.47 4.63
CA VAL A 75 -12.60 -2.73 4.16
C VAL A 75 -12.86 -4.23 4.22
N SER A 76 -13.83 -4.61 5.06
CA SER A 76 -14.28 -5.98 5.31
C SER A 76 -15.18 -6.53 4.21
#